data_AF-A0A7W8WBT9-F1
#
_entry.id   AF-A0A7W8WBT9-F1
#
_cell.length_a   1.000
_cell.length_b   1.000
_cell.length_c   1.000
_cell.angle_alpha   90.00
_cell.angle_beta   90.00
_cell.angle_gamma   90.00
#
_symmetry.space_group_name_H-M   'P 1'
#
loop_
_entity.id
_entity.type
_entity.pdbx_description
1 polymer ?
#
loop_
_entity_poly.entity_id
_entity_poly.type
_entity_poly.pdbx_seq_one_letter_code
_entity_poly.pdbx_strand_id
1 'polypeptide(L)'
;MSIDLDDDEWDALRMKSRGGALRFRDCSSAAYLRTSHRGLRHFAHAPGAGGCDAHANESVAHMQVKALIIVAARAAGWQAQPEVPGPGYQADVLATSPAGMRLNFEVQLSREEDTDYRTRSTRRTADGCRVLWLTRYPLAPRNEWDLDPLAVPDPRAPQARLTQTDQQQFTVQLDRTCTLGEAVADLLSGRVALRPRIVGERTSTVVLARRSCWSCGVRMTLWRAVGEQTVGVCGRWVDAAAERPVDNAQAKPEQARDIRAAVAHRINALRWPAMAHLSSRVSKEAGRTYVAFSCWRCSRVQGDHYLAEVWHEAAYNPDQPRVRVSRGASTVAAAHWCRPPTGAAPCGSTASTG
;
A
#
# COMPACT_ATOMS: atom_id res chain seq x y z
N MET A 1 -4.68 -21.97 21.32
CA MET A 1 -3.55 -21.38 22.11
C MET A 1 -4.09 -20.83 23.43
N SER A 2 -3.27 -20.67 24.48
CA SER A 2 -3.69 -19.99 25.71
C SER A 2 -2.82 -18.76 26.00
N ILE A 3 -3.44 -17.59 26.07
CA ILE A 3 -2.78 -16.30 26.36
C ILE A 3 -3.11 -15.83 27.79
N ASP A 4 -4.23 -16.29 28.35
CA ASP A 4 -4.82 -15.73 29.57
C ASP A 4 -4.51 -16.53 30.84
N LEU A 5 -3.88 -17.69 30.71
CA LEU A 5 -3.54 -18.53 31.86
C LEU A 5 -2.19 -18.14 32.44
N ASP A 6 -2.16 -17.89 33.74
CA ASP A 6 -0.91 -17.74 34.48
C ASP A 6 -0.15 -19.09 34.59
N ASP A 7 1.02 -19.06 35.22
CA ASP A 7 1.90 -20.23 35.30
C ASP A 7 1.27 -21.38 36.10
N ASP A 8 0.59 -21.04 37.20
CA ASP A 8 -0.05 -22.02 38.09
C ASP A 8 -1.30 -22.63 37.44
N GLU A 9 -2.11 -21.81 36.77
CA GLU A 9 -3.26 -22.25 35.99
C GLU A 9 -2.85 -23.11 34.80
N TRP A 10 -1.78 -22.73 34.09
CA TRP A 10 -1.23 -23.50 32.99
C TRP A 10 -0.71 -24.87 33.44
N ASP A 11 0.04 -24.92 34.54
CA ASP A 11 0.55 -26.18 35.08
C ASP A 11 -0.56 -27.06 35.66
N ALA A 12 -1.55 -26.47 36.34
CA ALA A 12 -2.74 -27.19 36.79
C ALA A 12 -3.53 -27.80 35.62
N LEU A 13 -3.72 -27.03 34.54
CA LEU A 13 -4.39 -27.51 33.33
C LEU A 13 -3.56 -28.58 32.60
N ARG A 14 -2.23 -28.45 32.61
CA ARG A 14 -1.30 -29.43 32.05
C ARG A 14 -1.40 -30.75 32.78
N MET A 15 -1.48 -30.72 34.11
CA MET A 15 -1.69 -31.93 34.92
C MET A 15 -3.02 -32.61 34.59
N LYS A 16 -4.12 -31.85 34.46
CA LYS A 16 -5.43 -32.40 34.05
C LYS A 16 -5.43 -33.01 32.65
N SER A 17 -4.65 -32.46 31.71
CA SER A 17 -4.57 -32.97 30.34
C SER A 17 -3.94 -34.36 30.23
N ARG A 18 -3.07 -34.76 31.18
CA ARG A 18 -2.39 -36.07 31.17
C ARG A 18 -3.38 -37.26 31.30
N GLY A 19 -4.58 -37.02 31.83
CA GLY A 19 -5.66 -38.00 31.89
C GLY A 19 -6.59 -38.03 30.66
N GLY A 20 -6.30 -37.26 29.60
CA GLY A 20 -7.16 -37.16 28.41
C GLY A 20 -8.47 -36.40 28.63
N ALA A 21 -8.57 -35.64 29.73
CA ALA A 21 -9.77 -34.88 30.12
C ALA A 21 -10.05 -33.67 29.22
N LEU A 22 -9.03 -33.16 28.52
CA LEU A 22 -9.18 -32.07 27.57
C LEU A 22 -9.35 -32.63 26.17
N ARG A 23 -10.34 -32.12 25.44
CA ARG A 23 -10.63 -32.52 24.06
C ARG A 23 -10.82 -31.30 23.18
N PHE A 24 -10.37 -31.38 21.93
CA PHE A 24 -10.68 -30.37 20.93
C PHE A 24 -12.16 -30.42 20.58
N ARG A 25 -12.79 -29.26 20.43
CA ARG A 25 -14.22 -29.15 20.11
C ARG A 25 -14.57 -29.80 18.78
N ASP A 26 -13.73 -29.58 17.77
CA ASP A 26 -14.10 -29.86 16.38
C ASP A 26 -13.78 -31.29 15.94
N CYS A 27 -12.83 -31.96 16.61
CA CYS A 27 -12.47 -33.35 16.31
C CYS A 27 -12.62 -34.30 17.50
N SER A 28 -12.97 -33.80 18.70
CA SER A 28 -13.08 -34.58 19.95
C SER A 28 -11.81 -35.32 20.38
N SER A 29 -10.68 -35.18 19.67
CA SER A 29 -9.40 -35.78 20.02
C SER A 29 -8.84 -35.19 21.31
N ALA A 30 -8.11 -36.01 22.07
CA ALA A 30 -7.48 -35.59 23.31
C ALA A 30 -6.46 -34.48 23.04
N ALA A 31 -6.59 -33.38 23.79
CA ALA A 31 -5.71 -32.24 23.76
C ALA A 31 -4.65 -32.37 24.87
N TYR A 32 -3.40 -32.08 24.50
CA TYR A 32 -2.24 -32.04 25.38
C TYR A 32 -1.63 -30.64 25.37
N LEU A 33 -1.18 -30.14 26.52
CA LEU A 33 -0.57 -28.82 26.63
C LEU A 33 0.92 -28.88 26.30
N ARG A 34 1.34 -28.07 25.33
CA ARG A 34 2.74 -27.94 24.91
C ARG A 34 3.20 -26.49 25.00
N THR A 35 4.45 -26.33 25.38
CA THR A 35 5.17 -25.06 25.25
C THR A 35 6.17 -25.23 24.13
N SER A 36 6.13 -24.34 23.12
CA SER A 36 7.11 -24.40 22.04
C SER A 36 8.50 -24.04 22.57
N HIS A 37 9.55 -24.38 21.83
CA HIS A 37 10.91 -23.93 22.15
C HIS A 37 11.01 -22.39 22.23
N ARG A 38 10.04 -21.68 21.65
CA ARG A 38 9.91 -20.22 21.62
C ARG A 38 8.99 -19.67 22.72
N GLY A 39 8.68 -20.48 23.74
CA GLY A 39 7.86 -20.07 24.89
C GLY A 39 6.35 -20.03 24.64
N LEU A 40 5.87 -20.31 23.43
CA LEU A 40 4.43 -20.23 23.13
C LEU A 40 3.66 -21.41 23.73
N ARG A 41 2.74 -21.10 24.65
CA ARG A 41 1.80 -22.04 25.29
C ARG A 41 0.61 -22.35 24.36
N HIS A 42 0.48 -23.60 23.93
CA HIS A 42 -0.58 -24.03 23.02
C HIS A 42 -1.07 -25.46 23.32
N PHE A 43 -2.25 -25.78 22.80
CA PHE A 43 -2.82 -27.12 22.83
C PHE A 43 -2.40 -27.85 21.56
N ALA A 44 -2.00 -29.11 21.70
CA ALA A 44 -1.61 -30.00 20.61
C ALA A 44 -2.36 -31.33 20.75
N HIS A 45 -2.46 -32.09 19.68
CA HIS A 45 -2.99 -33.45 19.74
C HIS A 45 -2.07 -34.33 20.59
N ALA A 46 -2.66 -35.21 21.41
CA ALA A 46 -1.89 -36.20 22.16
C ALA A 46 -1.10 -37.12 21.20
N PRO A 47 0.13 -37.55 21.56
CA PRO A 47 0.88 -38.51 20.77
C PRO A 47 0.05 -39.78 20.52
N GLY A 48 -0.06 -40.21 19.26
CA GLY A 48 -0.85 -41.39 18.88
C GLY A 48 -2.33 -41.16 18.62
N ALA A 49 -2.85 -39.92 18.71
CA ALA A 49 -4.27 -39.59 18.47
C ALA A 49 -4.73 -39.69 16.99
N GLY A 50 -3.92 -40.22 16.08
CA GLY A 50 -4.19 -40.22 14.63
C GLY A 50 -4.04 -38.83 14.00
N GLY A 51 -3.92 -38.78 12.67
CA GLY A 51 -3.96 -37.51 11.93
C GLY A 51 -5.34 -36.88 12.05
N CYS A 52 -5.40 -35.59 12.38
CA CYS A 52 -6.65 -34.83 12.41
C CYS A 52 -6.64 -33.83 11.26
N ASP A 53 -7.41 -34.10 10.20
CA ASP A 53 -7.46 -33.22 9.02
C ASP A 53 -7.94 -31.80 9.37
N ALA A 54 -8.79 -31.67 10.40
CA ALA A 54 -9.30 -30.38 10.88
C ALA A 54 -8.22 -29.46 11.48
N HIS A 55 -7.09 -30.01 11.94
CA HIS A 55 -6.02 -29.24 12.60
C HIS A 55 -4.60 -29.60 12.11
N ALA A 56 -4.47 -30.41 11.05
CA ALA A 56 -3.19 -30.96 10.59
C ALA A 56 -2.18 -29.90 10.14
N ASN A 57 -2.63 -28.66 9.87
CA ASN A 57 -1.86 -27.66 9.13
C ASN A 57 -1.56 -26.36 9.90
N GLU A 58 -1.94 -26.22 11.17
CA GLU A 58 -1.66 -24.97 11.91
C GLU A 58 -0.20 -24.93 12.39
N SER A 59 0.60 -24.03 11.82
CA SER A 59 2.00 -23.85 12.18
C SER A 59 2.19 -23.06 13.49
N VAL A 60 3.31 -23.26 14.18
CA VAL A 60 3.70 -22.43 15.35
C VAL A 60 3.73 -20.94 14.99
N ALA A 61 4.18 -20.60 13.78
CA ALA A 61 4.20 -19.22 13.31
C ALA A 61 2.78 -18.62 13.21
N HIS A 62 1.79 -19.40 12.77
CA HIS A 62 0.39 -18.99 12.72
C HIS A 62 -0.14 -18.63 14.12
N MET A 63 0.08 -19.53 15.10
CA MET A 63 -0.30 -19.28 16.49
C MET A 63 0.41 -18.07 17.09
N GLN A 64 1.70 -17.86 16.80
CA GLN A 64 2.46 -16.69 17.25
C GLN A 64 1.85 -15.39 16.74
N VAL A 65 1.45 -15.33 15.46
CA VAL A 65 0.81 -14.15 14.86
C VAL A 65 -0.52 -13.86 15.55
N LYS A 66 -1.38 -14.87 15.74
CA LYS A 66 -2.64 -14.71 16.49
C LYS A 66 -2.38 -14.14 17.89
N ALA A 67 -1.36 -14.63 18.58
CA ALA A 67 -1.00 -14.18 19.92
C ALA A 67 -0.66 -12.68 19.95
N LEU A 68 0.20 -12.26 19.02
CA LEU A 68 0.64 -10.88 18.91
C LEU A 68 -0.52 -9.94 18.57
N ILE A 69 -1.45 -10.36 17.72
CA ILE A 69 -2.66 -9.58 17.41
C ILE A 69 -3.51 -9.40 18.66
N ILE A 70 -3.76 -10.48 19.42
CA ILE A 70 -4.57 -10.42 20.64
C ILE A 70 -3.95 -9.50 21.68
N VAL A 71 -2.64 -9.64 21.93
CA VAL A 71 -1.89 -8.79 22.87
C VAL A 71 -1.96 -7.33 22.46
N ALA A 72 -1.69 -7.02 21.19
CA ALA A 72 -1.73 -5.65 20.67
C ALA A 72 -3.14 -5.04 20.71
N ALA A 73 -4.16 -5.83 20.37
CA ALA A 73 -5.55 -5.39 20.40
C ALA A 73 -6.03 -5.07 21.82
N ARG A 74 -5.69 -5.92 22.79
CA ARG A 74 -5.99 -5.69 24.21
C ARG A 74 -5.25 -4.49 24.76
N ALA A 75 -3.98 -4.31 24.39
CA ALA A 75 -3.21 -3.11 24.74
C ALA A 75 -3.83 -1.82 24.16
N ALA A 76 -4.51 -1.92 23.01
CA ALA A 76 -5.28 -0.82 22.41
C ALA A 76 -6.69 -0.63 23.01
N GLY A 77 -7.05 -1.38 24.06
CA GLY A 77 -8.35 -1.28 24.75
C GLY A 77 -9.49 -2.04 24.07
N TRP A 78 -9.19 -2.91 23.10
CA TRP A 78 -10.18 -3.77 22.45
C TRP A 78 -10.28 -5.12 23.14
N GLN A 79 -11.45 -5.74 23.13
CA GLN A 79 -11.56 -7.15 23.45
C GLN A 79 -11.04 -7.96 22.26
N ALA A 80 -10.23 -8.99 22.49
CA ALA A 80 -9.73 -9.84 21.42
C ALA A 80 -9.70 -11.31 21.83
N GLN A 81 -10.22 -12.17 20.95
CA GLN A 81 -10.39 -13.60 21.17
C GLN A 81 -9.93 -14.40 19.94
N PRO A 82 -9.19 -15.52 20.12
CA PRO A 82 -8.84 -16.41 19.03
C PRO A 82 -10.01 -17.31 18.63
N GLU A 83 -10.02 -17.79 17.38
CA GLU A 83 -10.85 -18.92 16.92
C GLU A 83 -12.37 -18.73 17.13
N VAL A 84 -12.86 -17.49 16.99
CA VAL A 84 -14.27 -17.17 17.25
C VAL A 84 -15.15 -17.68 16.11
N PRO A 85 -16.17 -18.52 16.40
CA PRO A 85 -17.06 -19.03 15.37
C PRO A 85 -18.00 -17.94 14.85
N GLY A 86 -18.27 -17.97 13.55
CA GLY A 86 -19.32 -17.21 12.88
C GLY A 86 -20.13 -18.09 11.93
N PRO A 87 -21.11 -17.54 11.20
CA PRO A 87 -21.96 -18.30 10.29
C PRO A 87 -21.17 -18.95 9.13
N GLY A 88 -20.81 -20.23 9.28
CA GLY A 88 -20.05 -20.98 8.28
C GLY A 88 -18.59 -20.56 8.14
N TYR A 89 -18.02 -19.93 9.17
CA TYR A 89 -16.60 -19.60 9.23
C TYR A 89 -16.10 -19.59 10.69
N GLN A 90 -14.79 -19.67 10.87
CA GLN A 90 -14.12 -19.39 12.13
C GLN A 90 -13.15 -18.23 11.89
N ALA A 91 -13.15 -17.25 12.79
CA ALA A 91 -12.23 -16.12 12.78
C ALA A 91 -10.91 -16.53 13.44
N ASP A 92 -9.77 -16.23 12.82
CA ASP A 92 -8.48 -16.48 13.47
C ASP A 92 -8.32 -15.65 14.74
N VAL A 93 -8.59 -14.34 14.64
CA VAL A 93 -8.74 -13.44 15.79
C VAL A 93 -9.86 -12.45 15.52
N LEU A 94 -10.85 -12.41 16.41
CA LEU A 94 -11.88 -11.37 16.42
C LEU A 94 -11.54 -10.32 17.47
N ALA A 95 -11.42 -9.07 17.05
CA ALA A 95 -11.29 -7.91 17.92
C ALA A 95 -12.60 -7.10 17.94
N THR A 96 -13.07 -6.73 19.12
CA THR A 96 -14.29 -5.95 19.33
C THR A 96 -13.97 -4.68 20.13
N SER A 97 -14.31 -3.52 19.56
CA SER A 97 -14.13 -2.22 20.22
C SER A 97 -15.12 -2.05 21.37
N PRO A 98 -14.87 -1.13 22.33
CA PRO A 98 -15.86 -0.76 23.34
C PRO A 98 -17.20 -0.26 22.76
N ALA A 99 -17.19 0.30 21.55
CA ALA A 99 -18.38 0.76 20.84
C ALA A 99 -19.08 -0.33 20.00
N GLY A 100 -18.65 -1.60 20.10
CA GLY A 100 -19.27 -2.74 19.41
C GLY A 100 -18.77 -3.00 17.98
N MET A 101 -17.88 -2.17 17.42
CA MET A 101 -17.23 -2.45 16.13
C MET A 101 -16.45 -3.77 16.17
N ARG A 102 -16.69 -4.66 15.21
CA ARG A 102 -16.01 -5.97 15.08
C ARG A 102 -15.02 -5.96 13.92
N LEU A 103 -13.77 -6.34 14.18
CA LEU A 103 -12.71 -6.53 13.19
C LEU A 103 -12.14 -7.95 13.29
N ASN A 104 -12.30 -8.71 12.21
CA ASN A 104 -11.76 -10.05 12.07
C ASN A 104 -10.38 -9.99 11.36
N PHE A 105 -9.34 -10.41 12.07
CA PHE A 105 -8.02 -10.64 11.51
C PHE A 105 -7.88 -12.11 11.11
N GLU A 106 -7.56 -12.35 9.85
CA GLU A 106 -7.31 -13.67 9.28
C GLU A 106 -5.84 -13.78 8.90
N VAL A 107 -5.19 -14.91 9.17
CA VAL A 107 -3.75 -15.09 8.94
C VAL A 107 -3.54 -16.20 7.91
N GLN A 108 -2.91 -15.88 6.78
CA GLN A 108 -2.59 -16.86 5.73
C GLN A 108 -1.09 -16.87 5.43
N LEU A 109 -0.38 -17.85 6.00
CA LEU A 109 1.07 -17.97 5.84
C LEU A 109 1.49 -18.86 4.66
N SER A 110 0.67 -19.85 4.32
CA SER A 110 0.86 -20.72 3.16
C SER A 110 0.35 -20.06 1.89
N ARG A 111 0.95 -20.43 0.75
CA ARG A 111 0.42 -20.10 -0.57
C ARG A 111 -0.63 -21.18 -0.89
N GLU A 112 -1.89 -20.82 -0.80
CA GLU A 112 -3.00 -21.71 -1.13
C GLU A 112 -3.66 -21.17 -2.40
N GLU A 113 -3.66 -22.00 -3.45
CA GLU A 113 -4.02 -21.58 -4.81
C GLU A 113 -5.52 -21.29 -4.97
N ASP A 114 -6.35 -21.82 -4.07
CA ASP A 114 -7.81 -21.74 -4.09
C ASP A 114 -8.40 -20.81 -3.00
N THR A 115 -7.57 -19.96 -2.38
CA THR A 115 -8.09 -19.02 -1.38
C THR A 115 -8.87 -17.88 -2.05
N ASP A 116 -10.19 -18.01 -2.15
CA ASP A 116 -11.07 -16.89 -2.52
C ASP A 116 -11.28 -15.94 -1.32
N TYR A 117 -10.34 -15.00 -1.17
CA TYR A 117 -10.41 -13.95 -0.16
C TYR A 117 -11.68 -13.10 -0.27
N ARG A 118 -12.26 -12.90 -1.47
CA ARG A 118 -13.47 -12.08 -1.62
C ARG A 118 -14.67 -12.79 -1.02
N THR A 119 -14.92 -14.02 -1.43
CA THR A 119 -16.06 -14.78 -0.91
C THR A 119 -15.97 -14.96 0.61
N ARG A 120 -14.77 -15.25 1.13
CA ARG A 120 -14.55 -15.36 2.58
C ARG A 120 -14.72 -14.03 3.32
N SER A 121 -14.31 -12.91 2.74
CA SER A 121 -14.53 -11.56 3.30
C SER A 121 -16.00 -11.16 3.28
N THR A 122 -16.73 -11.50 2.21
CA THR A 122 -18.16 -11.22 2.08
C THR A 122 -18.97 -11.90 3.18
N ARG A 123 -18.69 -13.19 3.49
CA ARG A 123 -19.38 -13.91 4.57
C ARG A 123 -19.20 -13.23 5.94
N ARG A 124 -17.98 -12.76 6.23
CA ARG A 124 -17.65 -12.05 7.48
C ARG A 124 -18.29 -10.66 7.52
N THR A 125 -18.29 -9.95 6.40
CA THR A 125 -18.92 -8.62 6.27
C THR A 125 -20.43 -8.71 6.42
N ALA A 126 -21.06 -9.78 5.91
CA ALA A 126 -22.48 -10.06 6.12
C ALA A 126 -22.83 -10.33 7.59
N ASP A 127 -21.89 -10.85 8.38
CA ASP A 127 -21.99 -11.00 9.85
C ASP A 127 -21.60 -9.70 10.60
N GLY A 128 -21.54 -8.55 9.92
CA GLY A 128 -21.22 -7.26 10.53
C GLY A 128 -19.75 -7.11 10.96
N CYS A 129 -18.86 -8.02 10.55
CA CYS A 129 -17.43 -7.91 10.83
C CYS A 129 -16.69 -7.23 9.68
N ARG A 130 -15.86 -6.24 10.01
CA ARG A 130 -14.78 -5.83 9.11
C ARG A 130 -13.75 -6.94 9.05
N VAL A 131 -13.00 -7.03 7.95
CA VAL A 131 -11.97 -8.06 7.74
C VAL A 131 -10.62 -7.43 7.44
N LEU A 132 -9.54 -8.11 7.83
CA LEU A 132 -8.20 -7.90 7.32
C LEU A 132 -7.47 -9.25 7.23
N TRP A 133 -6.94 -9.55 6.04
CA TRP A 133 -6.08 -10.70 5.79
C TRP A 133 -4.61 -10.34 5.94
N LEU A 134 -3.88 -11.01 6.83
CA LEU A 134 -2.44 -10.90 6.96
C LEU A 134 -1.80 -12.05 6.20
N THR A 135 -1.22 -11.75 5.03
CA THR A 135 -0.78 -12.79 4.09
C THR A 135 0.71 -12.68 3.78
N ARG A 136 1.41 -13.81 3.65
CA ARG A 136 2.83 -13.79 3.21
C ARG A 136 2.96 -13.37 1.75
N TYR A 137 1.99 -13.78 0.93
CA TYR A 137 1.91 -13.54 -0.49
C TYR A 137 0.59 -12.82 -0.80
N PRO A 138 0.51 -11.48 -0.66
CA PRO A 138 -0.67 -10.76 -1.13
C PRO A 138 -0.82 -10.99 -2.63
N LEU A 139 -2.06 -11.23 -3.07
CA LEU A 139 -2.32 -11.38 -4.50
C LEU A 139 -1.87 -10.10 -5.22
N ALA A 140 -1.10 -10.26 -6.28
CA ALA A 140 -0.82 -9.14 -7.19
C ALA A 140 -2.16 -8.65 -7.77
N PRO A 141 -2.27 -7.35 -8.13
CA PRO A 141 -3.36 -6.90 -9.00
C PRO A 141 -3.41 -7.81 -10.24
N ARG A 142 -4.60 -8.04 -10.82
CA ARG A 142 -4.79 -8.93 -11.99
C ARG A 142 -4.05 -8.48 -13.28
N ASN A 143 -3.18 -7.48 -13.19
CA ASN A 143 -2.46 -6.88 -14.30
C ASN A 143 -0.99 -7.31 -14.15
N GLU A 144 -0.54 -8.18 -15.05
CA GLU A 144 0.69 -8.99 -14.93
C GLU A 144 2.03 -8.21 -14.91
N TRP A 145 2.00 -6.87 -14.99
CA TRP A 145 3.19 -6.07 -15.26
C TRP A 145 3.57 -5.04 -14.20
N ASP A 146 2.75 -4.82 -13.17
CA ASP A 146 3.06 -3.88 -12.09
C ASP A 146 3.13 -4.59 -10.73
N LEU A 147 4.35 -5.00 -10.37
CA LEU A 147 4.70 -5.36 -9.00
C LEU A 147 4.79 -4.08 -8.16
N ASP A 148 3.66 -3.50 -7.77
CA ASP A 148 3.69 -2.50 -6.70
C ASP A 148 3.79 -3.25 -5.35
N PRO A 149 4.91 -3.16 -4.59
CA PRO A 149 5.01 -3.72 -3.24
C PRO A 149 4.06 -3.05 -2.24
N LEU A 150 3.43 -1.93 -2.63
CA LEU A 150 2.37 -1.22 -1.94
C LEU A 150 0.98 -1.51 -2.53
N ALA A 151 0.87 -2.49 -3.45
CA ALA A 151 -0.36 -2.91 -4.11
C ALA A 151 -1.49 -2.96 -3.12
N VAL A 152 -2.38 -1.99 -3.26
CA VAL A 152 -3.48 -1.88 -2.33
C VAL A 152 -4.44 -3.01 -2.65
N PRO A 153 -4.84 -3.80 -1.64
CA PRO A 153 -5.72 -4.92 -1.85
C PRO A 153 -7.08 -4.38 -2.24
N ASP A 154 -7.71 -5.09 -3.16
CA ASP A 154 -9.13 -5.03 -3.39
C ASP A 154 -9.91 -4.70 -2.09
N PRO A 155 -10.61 -3.55 -2.01
CA PRO A 155 -11.31 -3.13 -0.80
C PRO A 155 -12.34 -4.14 -0.27
N ARG A 156 -12.79 -5.06 -1.14
CA ARG A 156 -13.70 -6.17 -0.80
C ARG A 156 -13.01 -7.31 -0.05
N ALA A 157 -11.68 -7.38 -0.12
CA ALA A 157 -10.84 -8.40 0.48
C ALA A 157 -9.50 -7.78 0.91
N PRO A 158 -9.50 -6.89 1.92
CA PRO A 158 -8.31 -6.18 2.37
C PRO A 158 -7.23 -7.14 2.86
N GLN A 159 -6.05 -7.04 2.29
CA GLN A 159 -4.85 -7.80 2.62
C GLN A 159 -3.74 -6.87 3.14
N ALA A 160 -2.83 -7.39 3.95
CA ALA A 160 -1.59 -6.73 4.26
C ALA A 160 -0.48 -7.76 4.26
N ARG A 161 0.66 -7.42 3.66
CA ARG A 161 1.79 -8.35 3.57
C ARG A 161 2.37 -8.55 4.97
N LEU A 162 2.44 -9.79 5.40
CA LEU A 162 3.06 -10.22 6.63
C LEU A 162 4.39 -10.91 6.32
N THR A 163 5.47 -10.41 6.90
CA THR A 163 6.83 -10.97 6.73
C THR A 163 7.36 -11.39 8.08
N GLN A 164 7.90 -12.61 8.13
CA GLN A 164 8.62 -13.12 9.29
C GLN A 164 10.09 -12.75 9.15
N THR A 165 10.66 -12.13 10.17
CA THR A 165 12.09 -11.80 10.25
C THR A 165 12.87 -12.90 10.97
N ASP A 166 14.20 -12.89 10.83
CA ASP A 166 15.10 -13.89 11.41
C ASP A 166 14.99 -13.98 12.95
N GLN A 167 14.61 -12.89 13.61
CA GLN A 167 14.44 -12.81 15.08
C GLN A 167 13.04 -13.18 15.56
N GLN A 168 12.24 -13.90 14.76
CA GLN A 168 10.87 -14.31 15.14
C GLN A 168 9.91 -13.15 15.37
N GLN A 169 10.25 -11.96 14.89
CA GLN A 169 9.34 -10.82 14.82
C GLN A 169 8.61 -10.84 13.49
N PHE A 170 7.39 -10.31 13.50
CA PHE A 170 6.57 -10.17 12.31
C PHE A 170 6.43 -8.70 11.95
N THR A 171 6.70 -8.37 10.69
CA THR A 171 6.47 -7.04 10.13
C THR A 171 5.30 -7.06 9.17
N VAL A 172 4.55 -5.97 9.12
CA VAL A 172 3.41 -5.79 8.24
C VAL A 172 3.68 -4.61 7.30
N GLN A 173 3.37 -4.78 6.02
CA GLN A 173 3.36 -3.70 5.05
C GLN A 173 1.94 -3.13 4.91
N LEU A 174 1.74 -1.90 5.43
CA LEU A 174 0.54 -1.09 5.25
C LEU A 174 0.91 0.16 4.44
N ASP A 175 0.73 1.35 5.03
CA ASP A 175 1.25 2.62 4.54
C ASP A 175 2.78 2.73 4.72
N ARG A 176 3.35 1.91 5.62
CA ARG A 176 4.78 1.73 5.85
C ARG A 176 5.04 0.29 6.28
N THR A 177 6.30 -0.10 6.32
CA THR A 177 6.71 -1.30 7.07
C THR A 177 6.72 -0.97 8.56
N CYS A 178 6.07 -1.81 9.36
CA CYS A 178 6.02 -1.67 10.82
C CYS A 178 5.94 -3.06 11.47
N THR A 179 6.11 -3.13 12.79
CA THR A 179 5.88 -4.38 13.52
C THR A 179 4.39 -4.74 13.49
N LEU A 180 4.07 -6.02 13.63
CA LEU A 180 2.68 -6.49 13.71
C LEU A 180 1.90 -5.81 14.85
N GLY A 181 2.53 -5.60 16.00
CA GLY A 181 1.90 -4.91 17.13
C GLY A 181 1.55 -3.45 16.83
N GLU A 182 2.48 -2.70 16.23
CA GLU A 182 2.22 -1.32 15.78
C GLU A 182 1.11 -1.28 14.72
N ALA A 183 1.13 -2.19 13.76
CA ALA A 183 0.12 -2.27 12.71
C ALA A 183 -1.28 -2.46 13.30
N VAL A 184 -1.44 -3.42 14.22
CA VAL A 184 -2.71 -3.68 14.90
C VAL A 184 -3.15 -2.46 15.71
N ALA A 185 -2.25 -1.85 16.49
CA ALA A 185 -2.57 -0.64 17.26
C ALA A 185 -3.01 0.52 16.36
N ASP A 186 -2.34 0.73 15.22
CA ASP A 186 -2.65 1.79 14.27
C ASP A 186 -3.98 1.59 13.54
N LEU A 187 -4.30 0.34 13.21
CA LEU A 187 -5.59 -0.02 12.60
C LEU A 187 -6.75 0.15 13.58
N LEU A 188 -6.58 -0.31 14.82
CA LEU A 188 -7.63 -0.28 15.85
C LEU A 188 -7.87 1.11 16.42
N SER A 189 -6.83 1.97 16.46
CA SER A 189 -6.96 3.39 16.82
C SER A 189 -7.48 4.26 15.66
N GLY A 190 -7.59 3.71 14.44
CA GLY A 190 -8.00 4.45 13.26
C GLY A 190 -6.94 5.41 12.71
N ARG A 191 -5.69 5.35 13.21
CA ARG A 191 -4.55 6.09 12.64
C ARG A 191 -4.25 5.67 11.22
N VAL A 192 -4.53 4.40 10.89
CA VAL A 192 -4.50 3.86 9.53
C VAL A 192 -5.85 3.27 9.18
N ALA A 193 -6.35 3.58 7.99
CA ALA A 193 -7.57 2.97 7.47
C ALA A 193 -7.46 2.73 5.97
N LEU A 194 -8.06 1.64 5.49
CA LEU A 194 -8.25 1.43 4.06
C LEU A 194 -9.27 2.45 3.53
N ARG A 195 -8.90 3.16 2.46
CA ARG A 195 -9.77 4.11 1.76
C ARG A 195 -9.87 3.73 0.29
N PRO A 196 -11.06 3.77 -0.33
CA PRO A 196 -11.23 3.41 -1.73
C PRO A 196 -10.73 4.48 -2.71
N ARG A 197 -10.42 5.69 -2.22
CA ARG A 197 -10.11 6.85 -3.07
C ARG A 197 -9.02 7.70 -2.45
N ILE A 198 -8.12 8.20 -3.28
CA ILE A 198 -7.15 9.24 -2.91
C ILE A 198 -7.82 10.59 -3.15
N VAL A 199 -7.87 11.44 -2.11
CA VAL A 199 -8.39 12.81 -2.17
C VAL A 199 -7.26 13.76 -1.81
N GLY A 200 -6.97 14.70 -2.70
CA GLY A 200 -5.91 15.68 -2.46
C GLY A 200 -5.69 16.59 -3.66
N GLU A 201 -4.43 16.90 -3.94
CA GLU A 201 -4.02 17.86 -4.96
C GLU A 201 -3.48 17.14 -6.20
N ARG A 202 -4.02 17.48 -7.37
CA ARG A 202 -3.40 17.08 -8.64
C ARG A 202 -2.21 17.98 -8.90
N THR A 203 -1.06 17.38 -9.17
CA THR A 203 0.22 18.07 -9.37
C THR A 203 0.87 17.58 -10.66
N SER A 204 1.30 18.50 -11.52
CA SER A 204 2.19 18.18 -12.64
C SER A 204 3.63 18.26 -12.20
N THR A 205 4.43 17.25 -12.55
CA THR A 205 5.88 17.29 -12.36
C THR A 205 6.56 17.71 -13.66
N VAL A 206 7.39 18.75 -13.57
CA VAL A 206 8.19 19.27 -14.68
C VAL A 206 9.66 19.13 -14.33
N VAL A 207 10.42 18.45 -15.19
CA VAL A 207 11.87 18.30 -15.05
C VAL A 207 12.55 19.41 -15.84
N LEU A 208 13.57 20.03 -15.24
CA LEU A 208 14.40 21.05 -15.87
C LEU A 208 15.72 20.42 -16.31
N ALA A 209 16.31 20.86 -17.42
CA ALA A 209 17.65 20.43 -17.86
C ALA A 209 18.47 21.61 -18.40
N ARG A 210 19.79 21.61 -18.17
CA ARG A 210 20.70 22.65 -18.68
C ARG A 210 21.48 22.14 -19.86
N ARG A 211 21.55 22.94 -20.92
CA ARG A 211 22.28 22.60 -22.13
C ARG A 211 22.84 23.81 -22.85
N SER A 212 23.87 23.60 -23.65
CA SER A 212 24.46 24.62 -24.52
C SER A 212 23.85 24.53 -25.90
N CYS A 213 23.46 25.66 -26.50
CA CYS A 213 22.95 25.69 -27.87
C CYS A 213 23.96 25.06 -28.83
N TRP A 214 23.54 24.07 -29.61
CA TRP A 214 24.40 23.41 -30.61
C TRP A 214 24.96 24.38 -31.66
N SER A 215 24.29 25.52 -31.89
CA SER A 215 24.68 26.50 -32.91
C SER A 215 25.53 27.66 -32.36
N CYS A 216 25.19 28.23 -31.20
CA CYS A 216 25.89 29.41 -30.67
C CYS A 216 26.57 29.21 -29.31
N GLY A 217 26.52 28.00 -28.75
CA GLY A 217 27.17 27.64 -27.49
C GLY A 217 26.54 28.22 -26.21
N VAL A 218 25.59 29.15 -26.31
CA VAL A 218 24.99 29.77 -25.11
C VAL A 218 24.27 28.72 -24.25
N ARG A 219 24.45 28.79 -22.93
CA ARG A 219 23.70 27.93 -22.01
C ARG A 219 22.25 28.38 -21.93
N MET A 220 21.35 27.41 -21.88
CA MET A 220 19.92 27.60 -21.73
C MET A 220 19.33 26.49 -20.87
N THR A 221 18.12 26.72 -20.38
CA THR A 221 17.33 25.72 -19.68
C THR A 221 16.16 25.25 -20.54
N LEU A 222 16.06 23.92 -20.65
CA LEU A 222 14.96 23.18 -21.26
C LEU A 222 14.07 22.61 -20.15
N TRP A 223 12.79 22.34 -20.44
CA TRP A 223 11.89 21.69 -19.49
C TRP A 223 10.98 20.67 -20.17
N ARG A 224 10.53 19.68 -19.41
CA ARG A 224 9.60 18.64 -19.87
C ARG A 224 8.62 18.27 -18.76
N ALA A 225 7.34 18.25 -19.08
CA ALA A 225 6.34 17.68 -18.18
C ALA A 225 6.46 16.15 -18.26
N VAL A 226 6.78 15.51 -17.14
CA VAL A 226 7.01 14.05 -17.10
C VAL A 226 5.79 13.26 -16.66
N GLY A 227 4.83 13.92 -16.00
CA GLY A 227 3.59 13.30 -15.57
C GLY A 227 2.73 14.22 -14.71
N GLU A 228 1.49 13.81 -14.52
CA GLU A 228 0.58 14.40 -13.53
C GLU A 228 0.20 13.32 -12.52
N GLN A 229 0.17 13.69 -11.26
CA GLN A 229 -0.13 12.79 -10.15
C GLN A 229 -1.14 13.43 -9.23
N THR A 230 -2.09 12.65 -8.72
CA THR A 230 -2.93 13.08 -7.60
C THR A 230 -2.26 12.63 -6.32
N VAL A 231 -1.83 13.58 -5.49
CA VAL A 231 -1.22 13.34 -4.18
C VAL A 231 -2.28 13.58 -3.12
N GLY A 232 -2.66 12.53 -2.41
CA GLY A 232 -3.60 12.59 -1.30
C GLY A 232 -3.04 13.34 -0.10
N VAL A 233 -3.93 13.81 0.76
CA VAL A 233 -3.58 14.42 2.06
C VAL A 233 -2.73 13.50 2.95
N CYS A 234 -2.80 12.18 2.75
CA CYS A 234 -1.97 11.18 3.42
C CYS A 234 -0.59 10.97 2.79
N GLY A 235 -0.22 11.72 1.73
CA GLY A 235 1.04 11.58 1.01
C GLY A 235 1.08 10.45 -0.03
N ARG A 236 0.04 9.61 -0.11
CA ARG A 236 -0.11 8.60 -1.17
C ARG A 236 -0.44 9.25 -2.49
N TRP A 237 0.03 8.67 -3.59
CA TRP A 237 -0.17 9.25 -4.92
C TRP A 237 -0.55 8.20 -5.96
N VAL A 238 -1.19 8.66 -7.03
CA VAL A 238 -1.54 7.87 -8.21
C VAL A 238 -1.28 8.72 -9.46
N ASP A 239 -0.75 8.10 -10.51
CA ASP A 239 -0.58 8.77 -11.80
C ASP A 239 -1.96 9.08 -12.40
N ALA A 240 -2.18 10.34 -12.78
CA ALA A 240 -3.44 10.79 -13.37
C ALA A 240 -3.67 10.21 -14.79
N ALA A 241 -2.66 9.56 -15.38
CA ALA A 241 -2.74 8.88 -16.67
C ALA A 241 -3.44 7.51 -16.62
N ALA A 242 -3.66 6.94 -15.42
CA ALA A 242 -4.34 5.65 -15.26
C ALA A 242 -5.82 5.66 -15.70
N GLU A 243 -6.40 6.82 -16.03
CA GLU A 243 -7.77 6.97 -16.53
C GLU A 243 -7.90 7.53 -17.96
N ARG A 244 -6.82 7.63 -18.76
CA ARG A 244 -6.93 8.18 -20.13
C ARG A 244 -6.62 7.19 -21.26
N PRO A 245 -7.62 6.95 -22.15
CA PRO A 245 -7.33 6.53 -23.51
C PRO A 245 -6.41 7.56 -24.16
N VAL A 246 -5.43 7.05 -24.90
CA VAL A 246 -4.57 7.79 -25.82
C VAL A 246 -5.46 8.66 -26.70
N ASP A 247 -5.42 9.98 -26.54
CA ASP A 247 -5.48 10.96 -27.64
C ASP A 247 -5.57 12.39 -27.12
N ASN A 248 -4.48 13.14 -27.30
CA ASN A 248 -4.48 14.53 -27.78
C ASN A 248 -3.03 14.99 -27.95
N ALA A 249 -2.40 14.51 -29.02
CA ALA A 249 -1.03 14.84 -29.41
C ALA A 249 -0.81 16.32 -29.84
N GLN A 250 -1.75 17.24 -29.58
CA GLN A 250 -1.71 18.60 -30.11
C GLN A 250 -1.34 19.68 -29.07
N ALA A 251 -1.57 19.47 -27.77
CA ALA A 251 -1.21 20.43 -26.73
C ALA A 251 -0.15 19.84 -25.81
N LYS A 252 1.12 20.24 -26.00
CA LYS A 252 2.21 19.89 -25.09
C LYS A 252 1.98 20.58 -23.74
N PRO A 253 1.90 19.86 -22.61
CA PRO A 253 1.68 20.46 -21.29
C PRO A 253 2.69 21.58 -20.97
N GLU A 254 3.90 21.50 -21.52
CA GLU A 254 4.98 22.47 -21.40
C GLU A 254 4.62 23.89 -21.87
N GLN A 255 3.60 24.05 -22.72
CA GLN A 255 3.14 25.36 -23.20
C GLN A 255 2.20 26.07 -22.22
N ALA A 256 1.65 25.36 -21.23
CA ALA A 256 0.72 25.93 -20.26
C ALA A 256 1.35 27.11 -19.51
N ARG A 257 0.61 28.21 -19.39
CA ARG A 257 1.09 29.49 -18.83
C ARG A 257 1.62 29.33 -17.40
N ASP A 258 0.91 28.56 -16.60
CA ASP A 258 1.26 28.26 -15.21
C ASP A 258 2.52 27.42 -15.09
N ILE A 259 2.69 26.39 -15.93
CA ILE A 259 3.95 25.62 -16.03
C ILE A 259 5.11 26.56 -16.39
N ARG A 260 4.96 27.39 -17.43
CA ARG A 260 6.03 28.30 -17.87
C ARG A 260 6.40 29.29 -16.76
N ALA A 261 5.43 29.82 -16.04
CA ALA A 261 5.67 30.71 -14.91
C ALA A 261 6.40 30.01 -13.76
N ALA A 262 5.99 28.78 -13.40
CA ALA A 262 6.63 28.01 -12.35
C ALA A 262 8.07 27.59 -12.71
N VAL A 263 8.30 27.24 -13.97
CA VAL A 263 9.64 26.96 -14.51
C VAL A 263 10.53 28.20 -14.44
N ALA A 264 10.02 29.37 -14.88
CA ALA A 264 10.76 30.63 -14.81
C ALA A 264 11.15 30.99 -13.37
N HIS A 265 10.19 30.89 -12.44
CA HIS A 265 10.43 31.13 -11.02
C HIS A 265 11.52 30.19 -10.46
N ARG A 266 11.45 28.89 -10.78
CA ARG A 266 12.45 27.93 -10.31
C ARG A 266 13.84 28.18 -10.90
N ILE A 267 13.94 28.54 -12.16
CA ILE A 267 15.21 28.88 -12.82
C ILE A 267 15.86 30.07 -12.14
N ASN A 268 15.09 31.11 -11.82
CA ASN A 268 15.58 32.27 -11.09
C ASN A 268 16.09 31.88 -9.69
N ALA A 269 15.32 31.08 -8.94
CA ALA A 269 15.71 30.60 -7.61
C ALA A 269 17.00 29.76 -7.64
N LEU A 270 17.19 28.94 -8.68
CA LEU A 270 18.38 28.11 -8.88
C LEU A 270 19.57 28.89 -9.46
N ARG A 271 19.38 30.15 -9.88
CA ARG A 271 20.35 30.94 -10.66
C ARG A 271 20.81 30.18 -11.92
N TRP A 272 19.86 29.51 -12.58
CA TRP A 272 20.12 28.73 -13.79
C TRP A 272 20.08 29.62 -15.05
N PRO A 273 20.65 29.14 -16.18
CA PRO A 273 20.59 29.85 -17.46
C PRO A 273 19.15 30.15 -17.91
N ALA A 274 18.99 31.15 -18.78
CA ALA A 274 17.68 31.57 -19.28
C ALA A 274 16.92 30.43 -19.98
N MET A 275 15.58 30.49 -19.89
CA MET A 275 14.69 29.54 -20.53
C MET A 275 14.81 29.58 -22.04
N ALA A 276 14.89 28.41 -22.68
CA ALA A 276 14.67 28.28 -24.11
C ALA A 276 13.26 28.79 -24.50
N HIS A 277 13.09 29.25 -25.74
CA HIS A 277 11.77 29.57 -26.26
C HIS A 277 11.07 28.29 -26.72
N LEU A 278 9.78 28.16 -26.40
CA LEU A 278 8.94 27.06 -26.84
C LEU A 278 7.81 27.61 -27.73
N SER A 279 7.78 27.21 -29.00
CA SER A 279 6.82 27.72 -29.98
C SER A 279 6.32 26.61 -30.91
N SER A 280 5.07 26.72 -31.35
CA SER A 280 4.53 25.88 -32.43
C SER A 280 5.14 26.29 -33.78
N ARG A 281 5.52 25.30 -34.59
CA ARG A 281 6.14 25.49 -35.91
C ARG A 281 5.49 24.54 -36.92
N VAL A 282 5.28 25.03 -38.14
CA VAL A 282 4.82 24.21 -39.27
C VAL A 282 6.06 23.69 -40.00
N SER A 283 6.24 22.36 -40.08
CA SER A 283 7.24 21.79 -40.99
C SER A 283 6.59 21.49 -42.32
N LYS A 284 7.21 21.96 -43.40
CA LYS A 284 6.80 21.65 -44.77
C LYS A 284 7.11 20.19 -45.12
N GLU A 285 8.22 19.63 -44.61
CA GLU A 285 8.61 18.23 -44.84
C GLU A 285 7.73 17.23 -44.07
N ALA A 286 7.26 17.56 -42.87
CA ALA A 286 6.48 16.65 -42.03
C ALA A 286 4.96 16.84 -42.15
N GLY A 287 4.49 17.81 -42.94
CA GLY A 287 3.07 18.10 -43.14
C GLY A 287 2.28 18.42 -41.86
N ARG A 288 2.96 18.74 -40.75
CA ARG A 288 2.35 18.88 -39.42
C ARG A 288 2.91 20.06 -38.64
N THR A 289 2.07 20.62 -37.78
CA THR A 289 2.48 21.59 -36.75
C THR A 289 3.05 20.84 -35.55
N TYR A 290 4.27 21.18 -35.13
CA TYR A 290 4.92 20.59 -33.95
C TYR A 290 5.47 21.68 -33.03
N VAL A 291 5.57 21.36 -31.74
CA VAL A 291 6.10 22.28 -30.72
C VAL A 291 7.58 21.98 -30.50
N ALA A 292 8.42 23.00 -30.69
CA ALA A 292 9.87 22.88 -30.64
C ALA A 292 10.52 23.90 -29.71
N PHE A 293 11.59 23.46 -29.03
CA PHE A 293 12.47 24.38 -28.31
C PHE A 293 13.37 25.13 -29.27
N SER A 294 13.66 26.38 -28.97
CA SER A 294 14.62 27.21 -29.69
C SER A 294 15.48 28.01 -28.72
N CYS A 295 16.72 28.28 -29.12
CA CYS A 295 17.66 29.03 -28.33
C CYS A 295 17.11 30.43 -28.00
N TRP A 296 17.22 30.85 -26.74
CA TRP A 296 16.77 32.17 -26.31
C TRP A 296 17.59 33.34 -26.91
N ARG A 297 18.80 33.06 -27.41
CA ARG A 297 19.70 34.07 -27.99
C ARG A 297 19.69 34.09 -29.52
N CYS A 298 19.89 32.93 -30.17
CA CYS A 298 20.00 32.85 -31.63
C CYS A 298 18.76 32.28 -32.33
N SER A 299 17.71 31.93 -31.58
CA SER A 299 16.44 31.39 -32.09
C SER A 299 16.55 30.07 -32.89
N ARG A 300 17.73 29.44 -32.94
CA ARG A 300 17.93 28.15 -33.61
C ARG A 300 17.15 27.05 -32.90
N VAL A 301 16.41 26.26 -33.67
CA VAL A 301 15.62 25.13 -33.17
C VAL A 301 16.54 24.06 -32.58
N GLN A 302 16.13 23.49 -31.45
CA GLN A 302 16.77 22.35 -30.81
C GLN A 302 16.04 21.09 -31.30
N GLY A 303 16.71 20.28 -32.13
CA GLY A 303 16.09 19.11 -32.78
C GLY A 303 15.80 17.97 -31.82
N ASP A 304 14.94 17.04 -32.25
CA ASP A 304 14.44 15.95 -31.39
C ASP A 304 15.54 14.98 -30.94
N HIS A 305 16.53 14.66 -31.79
CA HIS A 305 17.68 13.83 -31.41
C HIS A 305 18.48 14.46 -30.27
N TYR A 306 18.74 15.77 -30.37
CA TYR A 306 19.40 16.53 -29.32
C TYR A 306 18.59 16.49 -28.03
N LEU A 307 17.28 16.73 -28.10
CA LEU A 307 16.40 16.68 -26.92
C LEU A 307 16.29 15.28 -26.29
N ALA A 308 16.32 14.21 -27.08
CA ALA A 308 16.25 12.84 -26.59
C ALA A 308 17.42 12.53 -25.64
N GLU A 309 18.64 12.93 -26.00
CA GLU A 309 19.82 12.80 -25.15
C GLU A 309 19.68 13.60 -23.85
N VAL A 310 19.18 14.84 -23.93
CA VAL A 310 18.90 15.66 -22.72
C VAL A 310 17.97 14.94 -21.76
N TRP A 311 16.88 14.37 -22.27
CA TRP A 311 15.88 13.73 -21.42
C TRP A 311 16.32 12.38 -20.91
N HIS A 312 17.15 11.66 -21.68
CA HIS A 312 17.78 10.43 -21.24
C HIS A 312 18.69 10.70 -20.03
N GLU A 313 19.63 11.64 -20.14
CA GLU A 313 20.49 12.02 -19.00
C GLU A 313 19.68 12.54 -17.80
N ALA A 314 18.66 13.36 -18.04
CA ALA A 314 17.82 13.90 -16.97
C ALA A 314 17.01 12.81 -16.23
N ALA A 315 16.66 11.71 -16.91
CA ALA A 315 15.93 10.60 -16.30
C ALA A 315 16.81 9.78 -15.33
N TYR A 316 18.11 9.68 -15.60
CA TYR A 316 19.06 8.92 -14.77
C TYR A 316 19.76 9.79 -13.71
N ASN A 317 19.49 11.09 -13.67
CA ASN A 317 20.08 11.99 -12.67
C ASN A 317 19.12 12.20 -11.48
N PRO A 318 19.42 11.66 -10.28
CA PRO A 318 18.57 11.82 -9.09
C PRO A 318 18.49 13.28 -8.62
N ASP A 319 19.52 14.09 -8.89
CA ASP A 319 19.61 15.50 -8.50
C ASP A 319 19.00 16.44 -9.54
N GLN A 320 18.34 15.89 -10.56
CA GLN A 320 17.74 16.70 -11.62
C GLN A 320 16.64 17.61 -11.02
N PRO A 321 16.75 18.95 -11.16
CA PRO A 321 15.75 19.83 -10.56
C PRO A 321 14.36 19.65 -11.16
N ARG A 322 13.38 19.59 -10.27
CA ARG A 322 11.97 19.44 -10.58
C ARG A 322 11.18 20.65 -10.12
N VAL A 323 10.08 20.91 -10.82
CA VAL A 323 9.04 21.87 -10.46
C VAL A 323 7.74 21.08 -10.33
N ARG A 324 7.01 21.34 -9.25
CA ARG A 324 5.66 20.83 -9.03
C ARG A 324 4.68 21.97 -9.26
N VAL A 325 3.69 21.73 -10.10
CA VAL A 325 2.66 22.73 -10.45
C VAL A 325 1.31 22.20 -10.04
N SER A 326 0.62 22.93 -9.17
CA SER A 326 -0.74 22.60 -8.76
C SER A 326 -1.69 22.66 -9.96
N ARG A 327 -2.56 21.65 -10.05
CA ARG A 327 -3.68 21.56 -11.00
C ARG A 327 -5.03 21.59 -10.29
N GLY A 328 -5.05 21.91 -9.00
CA GLY A 328 -6.23 21.97 -8.16
C GLY A 328 -6.59 20.65 -7.48
N ALA A 329 -7.71 20.66 -6.78
CA ALA A 329 -8.22 19.50 -6.05
C ALA A 329 -8.59 18.36 -7.01
N SER A 330 -8.33 17.12 -6.59
CA SER A 330 -8.64 15.91 -7.34
C SER A 330 -9.00 14.76 -6.41
N THR A 331 -9.91 13.92 -6.88
CA THR A 331 -10.29 12.65 -6.26
C THR A 331 -10.14 11.55 -7.29
N VAL A 332 -9.40 10.49 -6.96
CA VAL A 332 -9.14 9.36 -7.87
C VAL A 332 -9.53 8.05 -7.18
N ALA A 333 -10.15 7.13 -7.92
CA ALA A 333 -10.54 5.81 -7.45
C ALA A 333 -9.33 4.86 -7.32
N ALA A 334 -8.51 5.12 -6.32
CA ALA A 334 -7.37 4.30 -5.95
C ALA A 334 -7.49 3.91 -4.48
N ALA A 335 -7.74 2.61 -4.25
CA ALA A 335 -7.70 2.07 -2.90
C ALA A 335 -6.32 2.35 -2.30
N HIS A 336 -6.22 2.70 -1.01
CA HIS A 336 -4.95 2.73 -0.27
C HIS A 336 -5.09 2.64 1.24
N TRP A 337 -4.02 2.20 1.91
CA TRP A 337 -3.83 2.38 3.35
C TRP A 337 -3.54 3.86 3.62
N CYS A 338 -4.53 4.56 4.18
CA CYS A 338 -4.51 5.99 4.43
C CYS A 338 -4.05 6.26 5.87
N ARG A 339 -2.96 7.01 6.01
CA ARG A 339 -2.52 7.63 7.26
C ARG A 339 -2.46 9.14 7.07
N PRO A 340 -3.49 9.90 7.48
CA PRO A 340 -3.40 11.36 7.46
C PRO A 340 -2.41 11.86 8.52
N PRO A 341 -1.72 12.99 8.28
CA PRO A 341 -1.02 13.71 9.34
C PRO A 341 -1.95 14.04 10.51
N THR A 342 -1.39 14.19 11.71
CA THR A 342 -2.16 14.57 12.90
C THR A 342 -2.98 15.84 12.64
N GLY A 343 -4.30 15.76 12.85
CA GLY A 343 -5.21 16.89 12.64
C GLY A 343 -5.75 17.03 11.20
N ALA A 344 -5.24 16.26 10.24
CA ALA A 344 -5.77 16.24 8.88
C ALA A 344 -6.91 15.23 8.73
N ALA A 345 -7.89 15.57 7.88
CA ALA A 345 -8.95 14.62 7.52
C ALA A 345 -8.36 13.47 6.67
N PRO A 346 -8.80 12.21 6.88
CA PRO A 346 -8.39 11.11 6.03
C PRO A 346 -8.97 11.25 4.60
N CYS A 347 -8.38 10.52 3.65
CA CYS A 347 -8.95 10.39 2.31
C CYS A 347 -10.38 9.81 2.37
N GLY A 348 -11.18 10.11 1.34
CA GLY A 348 -12.63 9.83 1.30
C GLY A 348 -13.01 8.37 1.54
N SER A 349 -14.07 8.16 2.32
CA SER A 349 -14.57 6.84 2.74
C SER A 349 -15.69 6.28 1.85
N THR A 350 -16.39 7.11 1.07
CA THR A 350 -17.51 6.68 0.23
C THR A 350 -17.05 6.39 -1.19
N ALA A 351 -17.47 5.23 -1.72
CA ALA A 351 -17.64 5.03 -3.14
C ALA A 351 -18.94 5.75 -3.53
N SER A 352 -18.89 7.04 -3.87
CA SER A 352 -20.00 7.68 -4.59
C SER A 352 -20.27 6.85 -5.84
N THR A 353 -21.40 6.15 -5.81
CA THR A 353 -22.11 5.66 -6.98
C THR A 353 -22.42 6.87 -7.85
N GLY A 354 -21.67 7.01 -8.93
CA GLY A 354 -22.01 7.82 -10.09
C GLY A 354 -22.37 6.87 -11.21
#